data_AF-A0A947HQS6-F1
#
_entry.id   AF-A0A947HQS6-F1
#
_cell.length_a   1.000
_cell.length_b   1.000
_cell.length_c   1.000
_cell.angle_alpha   90.00
_cell.angle_beta   90.00
_cell.angle_gamma   90.00
#
_symmetry.space_group_name_H-M   'P 1'
#
loop_
_entity.id
_entity.type
_entity.pdbx_description
1 polymer ?
#
loop_
_entity_poly.entity_id
_entity_poly.type
_entity_poly.pdbx_seq_one_letter_code
_entity_poly.pdbx_strand_id
1 'polypeptide(L)'
;MRRLAIILLALSGTSIGCGPSLTVRHLDPTNDRAEVWVNGQQQGVLGYGESLNIDLEPGQHRLKATRPGEARNAWHKGGGEWRVVVLDDVVLSLLPQPDRATDDGEPPAP
;
A
#
# COMPACT_ATOMS: atom_id res chain seq x y z
N MET A 1 3.45 -55.26 24.31
CA MET A 1 2.74 -54.34 23.38
C MET A 1 3.47 -53.01 23.37
N ARG A 2 4.27 -52.72 22.34
CA ARG A 2 5.02 -51.45 22.21
C ARG A 2 4.14 -50.43 21.50
N ARG A 3 3.80 -49.33 22.16
CA ARG A 3 3.09 -48.19 21.57
C ARG A 3 4.13 -47.32 20.83
N LEU A 4 4.06 -47.25 19.50
CA LEU A 4 4.82 -46.28 18.72
C LEU A 4 4.15 -44.91 18.84
N ALA A 5 4.88 -43.94 19.37
CA ALA A 5 4.51 -42.54 19.32
C ALA A 5 5.17 -41.92 18.08
N ILE A 6 4.36 -41.52 17.09
CA ILE A 6 4.81 -40.74 15.95
C ILE A 6 4.74 -39.27 16.38
N ILE A 7 5.90 -38.70 16.69
CA ILE A 7 6.04 -37.26 16.94
C ILE A 7 6.18 -36.58 15.57
N LEU A 8 5.08 -36.02 15.08
CA LEU A 8 5.08 -35.09 13.96
C LEU A 8 5.65 -33.76 14.45
N LEU A 9 6.95 -33.55 14.27
CA LEU A 9 7.55 -32.22 14.34
C LEU A 9 7.08 -31.44 13.12
N ALA A 10 6.06 -30.60 13.32
CA ALA A 10 5.78 -29.51 12.39
C ALA A 10 7.00 -28.59 12.38
N LEU A 11 7.77 -28.63 11.29
CA LEU A 11 8.80 -27.63 11.04
C LEU A 11 8.10 -26.29 10.86
N SER A 12 8.06 -25.50 11.94
CA SER A 12 7.76 -24.08 11.87
C SER A 12 8.84 -23.45 11.00
N GLY A 13 8.56 -23.30 9.71
CA GLY A 13 9.37 -22.52 8.80
C GLY A 13 9.34 -21.07 9.28
N THR A 14 10.31 -20.67 10.10
CA THR A 14 10.64 -19.28 10.29
C THR A 14 11.15 -18.77 8.95
N SER A 15 10.26 -18.18 8.16
CA SER A 15 10.60 -17.40 6.98
C SER A 15 11.48 -16.24 7.46
N ILE A 16 12.79 -16.44 7.35
CA ILE A 16 13.80 -15.42 7.55
C ILE A 16 13.61 -14.38 6.45
N GLY A 17 12.83 -13.33 6.75
CA GLY A 17 12.99 -11.91 6.37
C GLY A 17 13.47 -11.48 4.98
N CYS A 18 13.46 -12.34 3.96
CA CYS A 18 13.75 -11.98 2.56
C CYS A 18 12.52 -12.26 1.70
N GLY A 19 11.39 -11.65 2.06
CA GLY A 19 10.23 -11.54 1.16
C GLY A 19 10.36 -10.28 0.31
N PRO A 20 9.70 -10.21 -0.85
CA PRO A 20 9.64 -8.97 -1.59
C PRO A 20 8.96 -7.88 -0.74
N SER A 21 9.35 -6.63 -0.94
CA SER A 21 8.85 -5.52 -0.15
C SER A 21 8.18 -4.44 -0.98
N LEU A 22 7.27 -3.70 -0.37
CA LEU A 22 6.69 -2.49 -0.92
C LEU A 22 7.08 -1.32 -0.04
N THR A 23 7.88 -0.41 -0.60
CA THR A 23 8.17 0.88 0.03
C THR A 23 7.25 1.95 -0.53
N VAL A 24 6.41 2.53 0.33
CA VAL A 24 5.59 3.69 -0.02
C VAL A 24 6.27 4.96 0.49
N ARG A 25 6.47 5.95 -0.37
CA ARG A 25 7.10 7.24 -0.04
C ARG A 25 6.11 8.36 -0.24
N HIS A 26 5.99 9.26 0.72
CA HIS A 26 5.11 10.40 0.60
C HIS A 26 5.88 11.65 0.14
N LEU A 27 5.67 12.07 -1.11
CA LEU A 27 6.40 13.16 -1.76
C LEU A 27 5.46 14.27 -2.26
N ASP A 28 4.25 14.34 -1.70
CA ASP A 28 3.23 15.30 -2.09
C ASP A 28 3.09 16.35 -0.97
N PRO A 29 3.63 17.56 -1.14
CA PRO A 29 3.57 18.60 -0.11
C PRO A 29 2.18 19.23 0.05
N THR A 30 1.22 18.92 -0.84
CA THR A 30 -0.15 19.47 -0.77
C THR A 30 -1.06 18.66 0.15
N ASN A 31 -0.61 17.47 0.54
CA ASN A 31 -1.28 16.57 1.45
C ASN A 31 -0.28 16.24 2.56
N ASP A 32 -0.56 16.63 3.80
CA ASP A 32 0.41 16.50 4.90
C ASP A 32 0.51 15.07 5.45
N ARG A 33 -0.53 14.27 5.23
CA ARG A 33 -0.65 12.89 5.70
C ARG A 33 -1.28 11.97 4.66
N ALA A 34 -0.81 10.73 4.65
CA ALA A 34 -1.34 9.64 3.84
C ALA A 34 -1.56 8.38 4.69
N GLU A 35 -2.79 7.88 4.74
CA GLU A 35 -3.10 6.54 5.25
C GLU A 35 -2.86 5.51 4.14
N VAL A 36 -2.00 4.54 4.40
CA VAL A 36 -1.65 3.48 3.45
C VAL A 36 -2.39 2.19 3.84
N TRP A 37 -3.11 1.63 2.87
CA TRP A 37 -3.84 0.38 3.03
C TRP A 37 -3.40 -0.63 1.98
N VAL A 38 -3.22 -1.87 2.39
CA VAL A 38 -2.92 -3.01 1.52
C VAL A 38 -3.94 -4.11 1.81
N ASN A 39 -4.58 -4.63 0.76
CA ASN A 39 -5.59 -5.69 0.82
C ASN A 39 -6.73 -5.40 1.82
N GLY A 40 -7.09 -4.12 1.99
CA GLY A 40 -8.13 -3.68 2.93
C GLY A 40 -7.65 -3.51 4.38
N GLN A 41 -6.37 -3.74 4.68
CA GLN A 41 -5.77 -3.54 6.00
C GLN A 41 -4.87 -2.30 6.02
N GLN A 42 -5.05 -1.44 7.01
CA GLN A 42 -4.18 -0.27 7.20
C GLN A 42 -2.79 -0.73 7.63
N GLN A 43 -1.78 -0.26 6.92
CA GLN A 43 -0.38 -0.57 7.20
C GLN A 43 0.28 0.55 8.00
N GLY A 44 -0.17 1.80 7.80
CA GLY A 44 0.34 2.93 8.54
C GLY A 44 -0.16 4.28 8.04
N VAL A 45 0.36 5.33 8.66
CA VAL A 45 0.16 6.73 8.26
C VAL A 45 1.54 7.34 8.00
N LEU A 46 1.70 7.99 6.86
CA LEU A 46 2.92 8.69 6.46
C LEU A 46 2.69 10.20 6.51
N GLY A 47 3.64 10.94 7.08
CA GLY A 47 3.79 12.37 6.86
C GLY A 47 4.58 12.68 5.58
N TYR A 48 4.55 13.94 5.14
CA TYR A 48 5.37 14.40 4.02
C TYR A 48 6.87 14.11 4.26
N GLY A 49 7.52 13.52 3.26
CA GLY A 49 8.94 13.13 3.30
C GLY A 49 9.21 11.76 3.94
N GLU A 50 8.20 11.15 4.58
CA GLU A 50 8.35 9.85 5.23
C GLU A 50 8.19 8.68 4.24
N SER A 51 8.56 7.49 4.71
CA SER A 51 8.44 6.25 3.95
C SER A 51 8.04 5.08 4.84
N LEU A 52 7.22 4.18 4.31
CA LEU A 52 6.73 2.98 4.98
C LEU A 52 7.17 1.77 4.16
N ASN A 53 7.91 0.87 4.79
CA ASN A 53 8.24 -0.42 4.20
C ASN A 53 7.24 -1.48 4.67
N ILE A 54 6.76 -2.30 3.74
CA ILE A 54 5.73 -3.31 3.95
C ILE A 54 6.23 -4.61 3.34
N ASP A 55 6.47 -5.62 4.17
CA ASP A 55 6.81 -6.95 3.70
C ASP A 55 5.56 -7.62 3.12
N LEU A 56 5.66 -8.12 1.88
CA LEU A 56 4.55 -8.76 1.19
C LEU A 56 4.98 -10.12 0.63
N GLU A 57 4.01 -10.99 0.42
CA GLU A 57 4.24 -12.19 -0.38
C GLU A 57 4.33 -11.81 -1.88
N PRO A 58 5.07 -12.56 -2.70
CA PRO A 58 5.03 -12.36 -4.14
C PRO A 58 3.60 -12.57 -4.67
N GLY A 59 3.08 -11.61 -5.43
CA GLY A 59 1.76 -11.72 -6.02
C GLY A 59 1.06 -10.39 -6.25
N GLN A 60 -0.25 -10.48 -6.36
CA GLN A 60 -1.11 -9.34 -6.67
C GLN A 60 -1.73 -8.76 -5.40
N HIS A 61 -1.57 -7.45 -5.19
CA HIS A 61 -2.10 -6.74 -4.03
C HIS A 61 -2.98 -5.57 -4.46
N ARG A 62 -3.98 -5.27 -3.63
CA ARG A 62 -4.79 -4.05 -3.74
C ARG A 62 -4.23 -3.00 -2.79
N LEU A 63 -3.94 -1.82 -3.31
CA LEU A 63 -3.42 -0.71 -2.53
C LEU A 63 -4.39 0.46 -2.56
N LYS A 64 -4.42 1.18 -1.46
CA LYS A 64 -5.12 2.46 -1.35
C LYS A 64 -4.25 3.42 -0.55
N ALA A 65 -4.16 4.66 -1.02
CA ALA A 65 -3.62 5.76 -0.23
C ALA A 65 -4.68 6.85 -0.17
N THR A 66 -5.11 7.19 1.04
CA THR A 66 -6.15 8.20 1.30
C THR A 66 -5.60 9.26 2.24
N ARG A 67 -6.19 10.46 2.23
CA ARG A 67 -5.98 11.37 3.36
C ARG A 67 -6.63 10.78 4.61
N PRO A 68 -6.17 11.13 5.81
CA PRO A 68 -6.80 10.66 7.04
C PRO A 68 -8.29 10.94 7.08
N GLY A 69 -9.08 9.89 7.31
CA GLY A 69 -10.55 9.98 7.35
C GLY A 69 -11.24 10.13 5.99
N GLU A 70 -10.51 10.21 4.87
CA GLU A 70 -11.12 10.24 3.54
C GLU A 70 -11.32 8.85 2.95
N ALA A 71 -12.46 8.64 2.29
CA ALA A 71 -12.72 7.40 1.55
C ALA A 71 -12.07 7.38 0.16
N ARG A 72 -11.78 8.56 -0.41
CA ARG A 72 -11.28 8.69 -1.79
C ARG A 72 -9.76 8.66 -1.82
N ASN A 73 -9.25 7.99 -2.83
CA ASN A 73 -7.83 7.91 -3.07
C ASN A 73 -7.28 9.21 -3.63
N ALA A 74 -6.40 9.89 -2.90
CA ALA A 74 -5.87 11.20 -3.28
C ALA A 74 -4.76 11.12 -4.35
N TRP A 75 -4.13 9.95 -4.53
CA TRP A 75 -2.95 9.78 -5.40
C TRP A 75 -3.18 8.87 -6.61
N HIS A 76 -4.43 8.48 -6.86
CA HIS A 76 -4.81 7.66 -8.00
C HIS A 76 -6.01 8.27 -8.73
N LYS A 77 -5.84 8.54 -10.03
CA LYS A 77 -6.84 9.20 -10.90
C LYS A 77 -8.20 8.50 -10.89
N GLY A 78 -8.21 7.17 -10.82
CA GLY A 78 -9.44 6.39 -10.78
C GLY A 78 -10.24 6.49 -9.47
N GLY A 79 -9.71 7.15 -8.43
CA GLY A 79 -10.39 7.34 -7.15
C GLY A 79 -10.81 6.01 -6.52
N GLY A 80 -9.85 5.20 -6.06
CA GLY A 80 -10.16 3.90 -5.47
C GLY A 80 -8.90 3.10 -5.18
N GLU A 81 -9.06 1.81 -4.90
CA GLU A 81 -7.91 0.91 -4.81
C GLU A 81 -7.30 0.73 -6.20
N TRP A 82 -5.98 0.72 -6.29
CA TRP A 82 -5.27 0.27 -7.48
C TRP A 82 -4.60 -1.06 -7.19
N ARG A 83 -4.22 -1.78 -8.25
CA ARG A 83 -3.56 -3.07 -8.11
C ARG A 83 -2.09 -2.98 -8.48
N VAL A 84 -1.26 -3.63 -7.68
CA VAL A 84 0.17 -3.80 -7.95
C VAL A 84 0.48 -5.29 -7.99
N VAL A 85 1.48 -5.65 -8.78
CA VAL A 85 2.08 -6.98 -8.74
C VAL A 85 3.46 -6.80 -8.12
N VAL A 86 3.68 -7.44 -6.98
CA VAL A 86 4.93 -7.42 -6.23
C VAL A 86 5.60 -8.76 -6.47
N LEU A 87 6.79 -8.76 -7.08
CA LEU A 87 7.60 -9.97 -7.27
C LEU A 87 8.96 -9.83 -6.56
N ASP A 88 9.41 -8.58 -6.39
CA ASP A 88 10.64 -8.11 -5.76
C ASP A 88 10.34 -6.80 -5.00
N ASP A 89 11.35 -5.97 -4.76
CA ASP A 89 11.20 -4.69 -4.08
C ASP A 89 10.60 -3.61 -4.98
N VAL A 90 9.42 -3.13 -4.59
CA VAL A 90 8.67 -2.09 -5.31
C VAL A 90 8.70 -0.79 -4.52
N VAL A 91 9.03 0.32 -5.20
CA VAL A 91 8.91 1.67 -4.62
C VAL A 91 7.73 2.40 -5.23
N LEU A 92 6.76 2.76 -4.41
CA LEU A 92 5.64 3.61 -4.78
C LEU A 92 5.83 5.01 -4.21
N SER A 93 5.79 6.04 -5.06
CA SER A 93 5.86 7.43 -4.63
C SER A 93 4.52 8.12 -4.78
N LEU A 94 4.00 8.67 -3.68
CA LEU A 94 2.80 9.49 -3.65
C LEU A 94 3.19 10.92 -4.04
N LEU A 95 2.87 11.32 -5.27
CA LEU A 95 3.22 12.61 -5.86
C LEU A 95 1.97 13.49 -6.05
N PRO A 96 2.13 14.82 -6.08
CA PRO A 96 1.02 15.73 -6.40
C PRO A 96 0.33 15.30 -7.70
N GLN A 97 -1.01 15.30 -7.70
CA GLN A 97 -1.80 14.99 -8.89
C GLN A 97 -2.18 16.29 -9.61
N PRO A 98 -1.54 16.63 -10.75
CA PRO A 98 -1.78 17.90 -11.44
C PRO A 98 -3.22 18.04 -11.97
N ASP A 99 -3.82 16.93 -12.42
CA ASP A 99 -5.13 16.92 -13.08
C ASP A 99 -6.34 17.02 -12.13
N ARG A 100 -6.13 17.07 -10.81
CA ARG A 100 -7.25 17.20 -9.85
C ARG A 100 -7.58 18.64 -9.47
N ALA A 101 -6.70 19.60 -9.78
CA ALA A 101 -6.96 21.01 -9.54
C ALA A 101 -7.93 21.63 -10.56
N THR A 102 -8.31 20.91 -11.62
CA THR A 102 -9.09 21.42 -12.75
C THR A 102 -10.46 20.75 -12.93
N ASP A 103 -10.87 19.87 -12.02
CA ASP A 103 -12.21 19.23 -12.03
C ASP A 103 -13.25 19.99 -11.18
N ASP A 104 -12.93 21.24 -10.78
CA ASP A 104 -13.92 22.22 -10.32
C ASP A 104 -14.63 22.79 -11.55
N GLY A 105 -15.57 22.00 -12.08
CA GLY A 105 -16.25 22.28 -13.34
C GLY A 105 -16.82 23.71 -13.42
N GLU A 106 -16.26 24.51 -14.32
CA GLU A 106 -17.01 25.53 -15.05
C GLU A 106 -16.55 25.52 -16.52
N PRO A 107 -17.32 24.93 -17.45
CA PRO A 107 -17.13 25.27 -18.85
C PRO A 107 -17.44 26.78 -19.04
N PRO A 108 -16.66 27.52 -19.84
CA PRO A 108 -16.97 28.91 -20.11
C PRO A 108 -18.38 29.02 -20.68
N ALA A 109 -19.19 29.89 -20.08
CA ALA A 109 -20.51 30.28 -20.56
C ALA A 109 -20.43 30.74 -22.03
N PRO A 110 -21.49 30.52 -22.83
CA PRO A 110 -21.48 30.69 -24.28
C PRO A 110 -21.12 32.10 -24.77
#